data_AF-A0A4Q9KGK1-F1
#
_entry.id   AF-A0A4Q9KGK1-F1
#
_cell.length_a   1.000
_cell.length_b   1.000
_cell.length_c   1.000
_cell.angle_alpha   90.00
_cell.angle_beta   90.00
_cell.angle_gamma   90.00
#
_symmetry.space_group_name_H-M   'P 1'
#
loop_
_entity.id
_entity.type
_entity.pdbx_description
1 polymer ?
#
loop_
_entity_poly.entity_id
_entity_poly.type
_entity_poly.pdbx_seq_one_letter_code
_entity_poly.pdbx_strand_id
1 'polypeptide(L)'
;MAPTLIKRGLAVATAAALLAVGQGVPASSQGTPVGGTGNTYYLNDSFTGTANTVFPFGDVTDVVFFGDWDGNATDTPMLRRGNQFLIRNSNSTGVADKVVSYGDAGDVVLAGDWDGDGVDTLAVRRGNTYFFKNSISSGYADKVIAYGNPGDVVLVGDWDGDGVDTLTVRRGNQYFVKNSIATGYADSVFSYGDDGDTVLVGNWDAQDGDSLAVRRGHTYYLRNTLTTGNADVVFGYGNPEDTSFTGDWDGDGADTLGVRRPPAQAPFGDGTHRIGVNLKPGTYRASGPNDASCHWKRLRGLNGDGDIIAQDYGMPTSIVTIAPTDVAFSASRCGTWRLVEQTFPQAPATSIADPGHHVVGEHIQPGTYTAAGGSQCYWERTRAFTGLGPNDTIDNGSGQTRPTVTIAASDAGFYTFDCGTWTRA
;
A
#
# COMPACT_ATOMS: atom_id res chain seq x y z
N MET A 1 20.06 -35.14 -62.76
CA MET A 1 20.94 -35.18 -61.58
C MET A 1 20.11 -34.80 -60.38
N ALA A 2 19.77 -35.79 -59.55
CA ALA A 2 18.99 -35.62 -58.33
C ALA A 2 19.63 -36.49 -57.23
N PRO A 3 19.69 -36.03 -55.96
CA PRO A 3 20.66 -36.52 -54.99
C PRO A 3 20.13 -37.68 -54.12
N THR A 4 21.09 -38.46 -53.63
CA THR A 4 20.93 -39.70 -52.87
C THR A 4 20.86 -39.42 -51.37
N LEU A 5 19.88 -40.02 -50.69
CA LEU A 5 19.74 -40.06 -49.23
C LEU A 5 20.90 -40.82 -48.56
N ILE A 6 21.39 -40.31 -47.43
CA ILE A 6 22.15 -41.09 -46.45
C ILE A 6 21.42 -41.02 -45.10
N LYS A 7 20.89 -42.17 -44.67
CA LYS A 7 20.42 -42.44 -43.30
C LYS A 7 21.65 -42.55 -42.39
N ARG A 8 21.67 -41.83 -41.26
CA ARG A 8 22.63 -42.04 -40.18
C ARG A 8 22.05 -42.97 -39.12
N GLY A 9 22.78 -44.03 -38.83
CA GLY A 9 22.53 -44.97 -37.74
C GLY A 9 23.03 -44.43 -36.40
N LEU A 10 22.36 -44.94 -35.37
CA LEU A 10 22.39 -44.62 -33.96
C LEU A 10 23.68 -45.09 -33.27
N ALA A 11 24.22 -44.29 -32.35
CA ALA A 11 25.12 -44.74 -31.30
C ALA A 11 24.61 -44.19 -29.96
N VAL A 12 24.27 -45.12 -29.06
CA VAL A 12 23.74 -44.88 -27.72
C VAL A 12 24.90 -44.56 -26.78
N ALA A 13 24.85 -43.42 -26.11
CA ALA A 13 25.67 -43.12 -24.94
C ALA A 13 24.74 -43.05 -23.72
N THR A 14 24.92 -43.98 -22.79
CA THR A 14 24.27 -44.00 -21.48
C THR A 14 24.78 -42.83 -20.64
N ALA A 15 23.91 -41.85 -20.38
CA ALA A 15 24.14 -40.81 -19.38
C ALA A 15 23.88 -41.40 -17.99
N ALA A 16 24.92 -41.40 -17.15
CA ALA A 16 24.75 -41.55 -15.71
C ALA A 16 24.04 -40.29 -15.20
N ALA A 17 22.85 -40.46 -14.62
CA ALA A 17 22.17 -39.39 -13.90
C ALA A 17 22.99 -39.09 -12.63
N LEU A 18 23.77 -38.01 -12.64
CA LEU A 18 24.07 -37.32 -11.38
C LEU A 18 22.75 -36.72 -10.90
N LEU A 19 22.23 -37.21 -9.78
CA LEU A 19 21.33 -36.41 -8.97
C LEU A 19 22.13 -35.19 -8.51
N ALA A 20 21.96 -34.06 -9.18
CA ALA A 20 22.18 -32.78 -8.54
C ALA A 20 21.08 -32.69 -7.47
N VAL A 21 21.48 -32.83 -6.20
CA VAL A 21 20.66 -32.31 -5.11
C VAL A 21 20.67 -30.81 -5.34
N GLY A 22 19.58 -30.27 -5.88
CA GLY A 22 19.38 -28.83 -5.89
C GLY A 22 19.43 -28.39 -4.43
N GLN A 23 20.47 -27.66 -4.04
CA GLN A 23 20.35 -26.77 -2.90
C GLN A 23 19.32 -25.75 -3.37
N GLY A 24 18.16 -25.66 -2.70
CA GLY A 24 17.20 -24.60 -2.99
C GLY A 24 17.92 -23.27 -2.84
N VAL A 25 17.66 -22.33 -3.75
CA VAL A 25 18.00 -20.93 -3.50
C VAL A 25 17.18 -20.54 -2.27
N PRO A 26 17.77 -19.96 -1.21
CA PRO A 26 17.00 -19.54 -0.04
C PRO A 26 15.93 -18.53 -0.47
N ALA A 27 14.75 -18.62 0.14
CA ALA A 27 13.70 -17.64 -0.06
C ALA A 27 14.19 -16.28 0.49
N SER A 28 14.03 -15.20 -0.25
CA SER A 28 14.55 -13.89 0.16
C SER A 28 13.56 -13.20 1.09
N SER A 29 14.00 -12.91 2.31
CA SER A 29 13.20 -12.13 3.23
C SER A 29 13.19 -10.64 2.83
N GLN A 30 12.01 -10.00 2.88
CA GLN A 30 11.98 -8.54 3.02
C GLN A 30 12.43 -8.16 4.44
N GLY A 31 13.74 -8.18 4.68
CA GLY A 31 14.36 -8.14 6.00
C GLY A 31 14.28 -6.82 6.76
N THR A 32 13.29 -5.97 6.51
CA THR A 32 13.04 -4.73 7.27
C THR A 32 11.60 -4.68 7.77
N PRO A 33 11.32 -4.02 8.92
CA PRO A 33 9.95 -3.93 9.41
C PRO A 33 9.12 -3.12 8.41
N VAL A 34 8.16 -3.76 7.77
CA VAL A 34 7.20 -3.07 6.93
C VAL A 34 6.03 -2.63 7.78
N GLY A 35 5.79 -1.32 7.83
CA GLY A 35 4.70 -0.70 8.59
C GLY A 35 3.33 -0.97 7.97
N GLY A 36 2.41 -0.02 8.15
CA GLY A 36 1.05 -0.10 7.59
C GLY A 36 0.03 -0.75 8.52
N THR A 37 -1.19 -0.92 8.02
CA THR A 37 -2.31 -1.51 8.77
C THR A 37 -3.06 -2.52 7.91
N GLY A 38 -3.93 -3.32 8.54
CA GLY A 38 -4.68 -4.40 7.88
C GLY A 38 -4.31 -5.75 8.45
N ASN A 39 -4.96 -6.82 8.08
CA ASN A 39 -4.51 -8.15 8.49
C ASN A 39 -4.79 -9.19 7.41
N THR A 40 -5.15 -8.74 6.21
CA THR A 40 -5.38 -9.60 5.05
C THR A 40 -4.25 -9.36 4.07
N TYR A 41 -3.58 -10.45 3.69
CA TYR A 41 -2.47 -10.49 2.75
C TYR A 41 -2.98 -11.03 1.42
N TYR A 42 -2.48 -10.45 0.34
CA TYR A 42 -2.80 -10.76 -1.05
C TYR A 42 -1.47 -11.05 -1.74
N LEU A 43 -1.07 -12.32 -1.76
CA LEU A 43 0.16 -12.78 -2.38
C LEU A 43 -0.07 -13.16 -3.83
N ASN A 44 0.91 -12.86 -4.66
CA ASN A 44 0.86 -13.11 -6.08
C ASN A 44 2.15 -13.79 -6.52
N ASP A 45 2.11 -15.11 -6.67
CA ASP A 45 3.21 -16.00 -7.06
C ASP A 45 3.77 -15.69 -8.47
N SER A 46 3.20 -14.71 -9.17
CA SER A 46 3.66 -14.32 -10.50
C SER A 46 3.29 -12.87 -10.83
N PHE A 47 3.88 -12.27 -11.85
CA PHE A 47 3.53 -10.91 -12.27
C PHE A 47 2.23 -10.84 -13.11
N THR A 48 1.13 -11.41 -12.60
CA THR A 48 -0.18 -11.52 -13.29
C THR A 48 -1.16 -10.38 -13.02
N GLY A 49 -0.94 -9.62 -11.94
CA GLY A 49 -1.77 -8.51 -11.48
C GLY A 49 -2.88 -8.90 -10.50
N THR A 50 -3.05 -10.19 -10.23
CA THR A 50 -4.08 -10.72 -9.34
C THR A 50 -3.49 -11.66 -8.30
N ALA A 51 -3.91 -11.51 -7.04
CA ALA A 51 -3.50 -12.42 -5.99
C ALA A 51 -4.08 -13.83 -6.22
N ASN A 52 -3.25 -14.86 -6.13
CA ASN A 52 -3.66 -16.25 -6.11
C ASN A 52 -3.81 -16.79 -4.67
N THR A 53 -3.12 -16.17 -3.71
CA THR A 53 -3.21 -16.53 -2.29
C THR A 53 -3.69 -15.34 -1.47
N VAL A 54 -4.80 -15.51 -0.75
CA VAL A 54 -5.40 -14.46 0.09
C VAL A 54 -5.78 -15.03 1.44
N PHE A 55 -5.24 -14.47 2.52
CA PHE A 55 -5.53 -14.96 3.87
C PHE A 55 -5.45 -13.86 4.93
N PRO A 56 -6.29 -13.93 5.97
CA PRO A 56 -6.16 -13.09 7.15
C PRO A 56 -5.26 -13.74 8.20
N PHE A 57 -4.32 -12.98 8.76
CA PHE A 57 -3.47 -13.39 9.88
C PHE A 57 -3.05 -12.20 10.74
N GLY A 58 -3.17 -12.35 12.07
CA GLY A 58 -2.80 -11.32 13.03
C GLY A 58 -3.82 -10.18 13.20
N ASP A 59 -3.37 -9.15 13.91
CA ASP A 59 -4.11 -7.93 14.21
C ASP A 59 -3.77 -6.81 13.21
N VAL A 60 -4.68 -5.85 13.09
CA VAL A 60 -4.58 -4.77 12.09
C VAL A 60 -3.40 -3.82 12.29
N THR A 61 -2.73 -3.88 13.45
CA THR A 61 -1.59 -3.04 13.82
C THR A 61 -0.28 -3.82 13.94
N ASP A 62 -0.30 -5.13 13.70
CA ASP A 62 0.93 -5.94 13.79
C ASP A 62 1.94 -5.47 12.74
N VAL A 63 3.21 -5.45 13.12
CA VAL A 63 4.35 -5.33 12.18
C VAL A 63 4.62 -6.72 11.62
N VAL A 64 4.94 -6.80 10.33
CA VAL A 64 5.00 -8.08 9.61
C VAL A 64 6.33 -8.20 8.89
N PHE A 65 6.85 -9.43 8.89
CA PHE A 65 7.98 -9.89 8.10
C PHE A 65 7.54 -11.12 7.31
N PHE A 66 8.17 -11.34 6.15
CA PHE A 66 8.09 -12.59 5.40
C PHE A 66 9.51 -13.14 5.27
N GLY A 67 9.62 -14.46 5.35
CA GLY A 67 10.87 -15.22 5.35
C GLY A 67 10.61 -16.72 5.45
N ASP A 68 11.61 -17.52 5.13
CA ASP A 68 11.63 -18.97 5.29
C ASP A 68 12.11 -19.35 6.70
N TRP A 69 11.19 -19.32 7.65
CA TRP A 69 11.49 -19.58 9.05
C TRP A 69 11.72 -21.07 9.40
N ASP A 70 11.47 -21.99 8.46
CA ASP A 70 11.58 -23.44 8.69
C ASP A 70 12.40 -24.22 7.66
N GLY A 71 13.04 -23.53 6.73
CA GLY A 71 14.01 -24.08 5.77
C GLY A 71 13.35 -24.87 4.65
N ASN A 72 12.13 -24.50 4.25
CA ASN A 72 11.38 -25.18 3.19
C ASN A 72 11.37 -24.43 1.85
N ALA A 73 12.11 -23.32 1.77
CA ALA A 73 12.20 -22.35 0.68
C ALA A 73 10.91 -21.56 0.38
N THR A 74 9.87 -21.64 1.21
CA THR A 74 8.66 -20.82 1.06
C THR A 74 8.61 -19.74 2.12
N ASP A 75 8.44 -18.50 1.68
CA ASP A 75 8.27 -17.36 2.55
C ASP A 75 6.89 -17.33 3.19
N THR A 76 6.91 -17.23 4.52
CA THR A 76 5.70 -17.27 5.34
C THR A 76 5.70 -16.14 6.37
N PRO A 77 4.55 -15.76 6.96
CA PRO A 77 4.48 -14.55 7.76
C PRO A 77 4.96 -14.73 9.21
N MET A 78 5.71 -13.73 9.68
CA MET A 78 6.00 -13.51 11.09
C MET A 78 5.42 -12.16 11.54
N LEU A 79 4.67 -12.17 12.65
CA LEU A 79 4.11 -10.96 13.27
C LEU A 79 4.96 -10.54 14.46
N ARG A 80 5.15 -9.23 14.63
CA ARG A 80 5.86 -8.65 15.76
C ARG A 80 4.95 -7.78 16.63
N ARG A 81 4.98 -8.04 17.94
CA ARG A 81 4.27 -7.30 19.01
C ARG A 81 5.26 -6.93 20.11
N GLY A 82 5.79 -5.71 20.05
CA GLY A 82 6.87 -5.29 20.94
C GLY A 82 8.12 -6.14 20.71
N ASN A 83 8.48 -6.98 21.68
CA ASN A 83 9.60 -7.93 21.56
C ASN A 83 9.16 -9.39 21.32
N GLN A 84 7.85 -9.65 21.14
CA GLN A 84 7.34 -10.97 20.79
C GLN A 84 7.23 -11.13 19.28
N PHE A 85 7.65 -12.29 18.79
CA PHE A 85 7.56 -12.71 17.40
C PHE A 85 6.70 -13.96 17.31
N LEU A 86 5.67 -13.90 16.49
CA LEU A 86 4.68 -14.94 16.28
C LEU A 86 4.85 -15.45 14.85
N ILE A 87 5.40 -16.66 14.71
CA ILE A 87 5.76 -17.27 13.44
C ILE A 87 4.62 -18.18 12.99
N ARG A 88 4.26 -18.10 11.71
CA ARG A 88 3.34 -19.02 11.05
C ARG A 88 4.02 -19.59 9.82
N ASN A 89 4.26 -20.89 9.79
CA ASN A 89 4.96 -21.57 8.70
C ASN A 89 4.00 -21.95 7.55
N SER A 90 3.03 -21.09 7.27
CA SER A 90 2.15 -21.25 6.12
C SER A 90 1.46 -19.93 5.79
N ASN A 91 1.23 -19.70 4.51
CA ASN A 91 0.44 -18.58 3.97
C ASN A 91 -1.06 -18.82 4.13
N SER A 92 -1.49 -18.97 5.39
CA SER A 92 -2.86 -19.32 5.75
C SER A 92 -3.31 -18.65 7.05
N THR A 93 -4.62 -18.63 7.27
CA THR A 93 -5.17 -18.17 8.54
C THR A 93 -4.84 -19.12 9.70
N GLY A 94 -5.06 -18.66 10.93
CA GLY A 94 -4.89 -19.48 12.14
C GLY A 94 -4.10 -18.78 13.24
N VAL A 95 -3.67 -19.57 14.22
CA VAL A 95 -2.75 -19.14 15.28
C VAL A 95 -1.30 -19.35 14.84
N ALA A 96 -0.37 -18.67 15.49
CA ALA A 96 1.06 -18.88 15.26
C ALA A 96 1.51 -20.28 15.67
N ASP A 97 2.40 -20.88 14.88
CA ASP A 97 3.03 -22.18 15.13
C ASP A 97 4.09 -22.08 16.23
N LYS A 98 4.77 -20.93 16.30
CA LYS A 98 5.82 -20.66 17.29
C LYS A 98 5.76 -19.22 17.77
N VAL A 99 6.07 -19.01 19.05
CA VAL A 99 6.22 -17.67 19.63
C VAL A 99 7.56 -17.58 20.34
N VAL A 100 8.36 -16.57 20.01
CA VAL A 100 9.64 -16.29 20.67
C VAL A 100 9.73 -14.84 21.11
N SER A 101 10.72 -14.52 21.94
CA SER A 101 11.03 -13.14 22.30
C SER A 101 12.50 -12.86 22.04
N TYR A 102 12.77 -11.75 21.36
CA TYR A 102 14.12 -11.32 21.01
C TYR A 102 14.20 -9.80 20.97
N GLY A 103 15.32 -9.25 21.42
CA GLY A 103 15.51 -7.80 21.53
C GLY A 103 14.57 -7.09 22.50
N ASP A 104 14.62 -5.76 22.43
CA ASP A 104 13.79 -4.83 23.19
C ASP A 104 12.66 -4.27 22.31
N ALA A 105 11.56 -3.81 22.94
CA ALA A 105 10.38 -3.35 22.20
C ALA A 105 10.64 -2.14 21.27
N GLY A 106 11.68 -1.34 21.53
CA GLY A 106 12.07 -0.19 20.72
C GLY A 106 13.10 -0.48 19.63
N ASP A 107 13.60 -1.72 19.55
CA ASP A 107 14.63 -2.08 18.57
C ASP A 107 14.07 -2.07 17.14
N VAL A 108 14.89 -1.67 16.16
CA VAL A 108 14.63 -2.00 14.75
C VAL A 108 15.03 -3.46 14.56
N VAL A 109 14.18 -4.24 13.90
CA VAL A 109 14.42 -5.67 13.69
C VAL A 109 14.56 -5.93 12.20
N LEU A 110 15.49 -6.79 11.86
CA LEU A 110 15.75 -7.25 10.51
C LEU A 110 15.57 -8.78 10.47
N ALA A 111 15.21 -9.30 9.30
CA ALA A 111 15.15 -10.74 9.04
C ALA A 111 16.10 -11.08 7.89
N GLY A 112 16.60 -12.32 7.87
CA GLY A 112 17.50 -12.83 6.85
C GLY A 112 18.22 -14.11 7.27
N ASP A 113 18.79 -14.83 6.30
CA ASP A 113 19.70 -15.96 6.50
C ASP A 113 21.14 -15.46 6.70
N TRP A 114 21.53 -15.26 7.96
CA TRP A 114 22.81 -14.64 8.30
C TRP A 114 24.02 -15.58 8.24
N ASP A 115 23.81 -16.90 8.18
CA ASP A 115 24.87 -17.91 8.16
C ASP A 115 24.82 -18.91 7.00
N GLY A 116 23.90 -18.73 6.07
CA GLY A 116 23.82 -19.45 4.81
C GLY A 116 23.32 -20.88 4.98
N ASP A 117 22.47 -21.13 5.98
CA ASP A 117 21.88 -22.45 6.22
C ASP A 117 20.51 -22.65 5.55
N GLY A 118 20.02 -21.61 4.87
CA GLY A 118 18.74 -21.54 4.19
C GLY A 118 17.57 -21.20 5.11
N VAL A 119 17.80 -20.84 6.37
CA VAL A 119 16.75 -20.50 7.33
C VAL A 119 16.84 -19.04 7.73
N ASP A 120 15.74 -18.31 7.51
CA ASP A 120 15.64 -16.94 7.97
C ASP A 120 15.59 -16.84 9.48
N THR A 121 16.38 -15.90 10.00
CA THR A 121 16.45 -15.61 11.42
C THR A 121 16.46 -14.10 11.67
N LEU A 122 16.73 -13.65 12.90
CA LEU A 122 16.51 -12.26 13.29
C LEU A 122 17.80 -11.54 13.63
N ALA A 123 17.87 -10.27 13.24
CA ALA A 123 18.85 -9.32 13.76
C ALA A 123 18.17 -8.10 14.39
N VAL A 124 18.79 -7.54 15.42
CA VAL A 124 18.36 -6.29 16.05
C VAL A 124 19.35 -5.19 15.70
N ARG A 125 18.85 -3.99 15.40
CA ARG A 125 19.65 -2.79 15.13
C ARG A 125 19.42 -1.72 16.19
N ARG A 126 20.52 -1.20 16.74
CA ARG A 126 20.57 -0.08 17.68
C ARG A 126 21.56 0.96 17.18
N GLY A 127 21.04 2.06 16.62
CA GLY A 127 21.86 3.04 15.92
C GLY A 127 22.52 2.41 14.69
N ASN A 128 23.85 2.34 14.67
CA ASN A 128 24.60 1.67 13.60
C ASN A 128 25.17 0.30 14.00
N THR A 129 24.77 -0.24 15.15
CA THR A 129 25.19 -1.56 15.63
C THR A 129 24.10 -2.58 15.39
N TYR A 130 24.48 -3.75 14.88
CA TYR A 130 23.60 -4.86 14.53
C TYR A 130 23.97 -6.10 15.34
N PHE A 131 22.97 -6.79 15.83
CA PHE A 131 23.05 -7.95 16.72
C PHE A 131 22.33 -9.11 16.02
N PHE A 132 23.08 -10.02 15.41
CA PHE A 132 22.57 -11.12 14.61
C PHE A 132 22.37 -12.36 15.46
N LYS A 133 21.28 -13.09 15.21
CA LYS A 133 20.97 -14.35 15.86
C LYS A 133 20.69 -15.38 14.78
N ASN A 134 21.49 -16.44 14.72
CA ASN A 134 21.36 -17.53 13.74
C ASN A 134 20.35 -18.59 14.20
N SER A 135 19.33 -18.16 14.96
CA SER A 135 18.26 -19.05 15.39
C SER A 135 17.05 -18.24 15.85
N ILE A 136 15.86 -18.70 15.51
CA ILE A 136 14.59 -18.17 16.07
C ILE A 136 14.44 -18.64 17.53
N SER A 137 15.13 -17.95 18.44
CA SER A 137 15.12 -18.19 19.88
C SER A 137 15.42 -16.91 20.66
N SER A 138 15.18 -16.94 21.98
CA SER A 138 15.71 -15.92 22.88
C SER A 138 17.22 -16.12 23.12
N GLY A 139 17.88 -15.13 23.72
CA GLY A 139 19.29 -15.20 24.12
C GLY A 139 20.14 -14.06 23.57
N TYR A 140 21.46 -14.19 23.75
CA TYR A 140 22.43 -13.25 23.22
C TYR A 140 22.59 -13.41 21.70
N ALA A 141 23.04 -12.35 21.03
CA ALA A 141 23.42 -12.40 19.63
C ALA A 141 24.66 -13.29 19.42
N ASP A 142 24.68 -13.99 18.29
CA ASP A 142 25.80 -14.83 17.86
C ASP A 142 26.90 -13.97 17.22
N LYS A 143 26.52 -12.83 16.60
CA LYS A 143 27.44 -11.89 15.99
C LYS A 143 27.00 -10.44 16.20
N VAL A 144 27.97 -9.55 16.39
CA VAL A 144 27.72 -8.10 16.55
C VAL A 144 28.68 -7.33 15.69
N ILE A 145 28.16 -6.44 14.83
CA ILE A 145 28.98 -5.56 13.99
C ILE A 145 28.41 -4.13 14.00
N ALA A 146 29.23 -3.18 13.56
CA ALA A 146 28.78 -1.82 13.26
C ALA A 146 28.96 -1.53 11.77
N TYR A 147 27.93 -1.01 11.12
CA TYR A 147 27.95 -0.65 9.70
C TYR A 147 27.03 0.54 9.39
N GLY A 148 27.50 1.43 8.52
CA GLY A 148 26.79 2.66 8.18
C GLY A 148 26.63 3.65 9.34
N ASN A 149 25.68 4.55 9.18
CA ASN A 149 25.34 5.62 10.11
C ASN A 149 24.01 5.32 10.83
N PRO A 150 23.79 5.89 12.03
CA PRO A 150 22.56 5.65 12.80
C PRO A 150 21.25 6.05 12.11
N GLY A 151 21.28 6.98 11.15
CA GLY A 151 20.10 7.45 10.42
C GLY A 151 19.87 6.79 9.06
N ASP A 152 20.75 5.87 8.65
CA ASP A 152 20.63 5.21 7.36
C ASP A 152 19.41 4.28 7.33
N VAL A 153 18.72 4.20 6.19
CA VAL A 153 17.78 3.09 5.92
C VAL A 153 18.62 1.86 5.62
N VAL A 154 18.22 0.71 6.13
CA VAL A 154 18.93 -0.56 5.90
C VAL A 154 18.01 -1.46 5.11
N LEU A 155 18.57 -2.26 4.22
CA LEU A 155 17.95 -3.32 3.46
C LEU A 155 18.76 -4.60 3.70
N VAL A 156 18.11 -5.74 3.60
CA VAL A 156 18.70 -7.07 3.75
C VAL A 156 18.42 -7.85 2.48
N GLY A 157 19.39 -8.67 2.09
CA GLY A 157 19.32 -9.60 0.96
C GLY A 157 20.68 -10.23 0.67
N ASP A 158 20.69 -11.24 -0.19
CA ASP A 158 21.87 -11.91 -0.72
C ASP A 158 22.42 -11.11 -1.91
N TRP A 159 23.18 -10.05 -1.65
CA TRP A 159 23.56 -9.11 -2.71
C TRP A 159 24.58 -9.63 -3.74
N ASP A 160 25.23 -10.76 -3.49
CA ASP A 160 26.21 -11.35 -4.41
C ASP A 160 25.99 -12.82 -4.77
N GLY A 161 24.85 -13.39 -4.37
CA GLY A 161 24.41 -14.70 -4.80
C GLY A 161 25.15 -15.84 -4.12
N ASP A 162 25.65 -15.64 -2.90
CA ASP A 162 26.37 -16.67 -2.14
C ASP A 162 25.47 -17.44 -1.16
N GLY A 163 24.19 -17.07 -1.09
CA GLY A 163 23.18 -17.63 -0.20
C GLY A 163 23.21 -17.06 1.21
N VAL A 164 24.03 -16.03 1.50
CA VAL A 164 24.08 -15.37 2.80
C VAL A 164 23.48 -13.97 2.71
N ASP A 165 22.46 -13.72 3.50
CA ASP A 165 21.89 -12.39 3.64
C ASP A 165 22.85 -11.44 4.35
N THR A 166 23.04 -10.28 3.73
CA THR A 166 23.93 -9.25 4.22
C THR A 166 23.27 -7.87 4.11
N LEU A 167 24.01 -6.81 4.46
CA LEU A 167 23.42 -5.49 4.68
C LEU A 167 23.70 -4.54 3.52
N THR A 168 22.65 -3.85 3.07
CA THR A 168 22.76 -2.66 2.25
C THR A 168 22.25 -1.43 3.02
N VAL A 169 23.01 -0.34 2.97
CA VAL A 169 22.60 0.95 3.52
C VAL A 169 22.11 1.86 2.39
N ARG A 170 20.98 2.53 2.58
CA ARG A 170 20.38 3.47 1.62
C ARG A 170 20.40 4.91 2.15
N ARG A 171 20.80 5.85 1.28
CA ARG A 171 20.76 7.30 1.51
C ARG A 171 20.17 7.99 0.27
N GLY A 172 18.92 8.45 0.37
CA GLY A 172 18.18 8.90 -0.81
C GLY A 172 18.06 7.75 -1.82
N ASN A 173 18.45 7.97 -3.07
CA ASN A 173 18.48 6.94 -4.10
C ASN A 173 19.82 6.18 -4.24
N GLN A 174 20.78 6.38 -3.32
CA GLN A 174 22.08 5.71 -3.35
C GLN A 174 22.13 4.54 -2.36
N TYR A 175 22.69 3.41 -2.81
CA TYR A 175 22.79 2.15 -2.09
C TYR A 175 24.26 1.78 -1.88
N PHE A 176 24.60 1.40 -0.65
CA PHE A 176 25.94 1.08 -0.17
C PHE A 176 25.94 -0.38 0.29
N VAL A 177 26.24 -1.27 -0.65
CA VAL A 177 26.13 -2.73 -0.48
C VAL A 177 27.34 -3.27 0.27
N LYS A 178 27.09 -4.17 1.23
CA LYS A 178 28.14 -4.94 1.91
C LYS A 178 27.82 -6.42 1.79
N ASN A 179 28.63 -7.16 1.05
CA ASN A 179 28.50 -8.60 0.80
C ASN A 179 29.03 -9.46 1.95
N SER A 180 29.06 -8.91 3.17
CA SER A 180 29.57 -9.65 4.32
C SER A 180 29.04 -9.03 5.60
N ILE A 181 28.74 -9.84 6.61
CA ILE A 181 28.43 -9.36 7.95
C ILE A 181 29.73 -8.93 8.65
N ALA A 182 30.24 -7.76 8.29
CA ALA A 182 31.46 -7.16 8.83
C ALA A 182 31.36 -5.63 8.86
N THR A 183 32.18 -5.01 9.71
CA THR A 183 32.37 -3.55 9.65
C THR A 183 33.25 -3.16 8.45
N GLY A 184 33.24 -1.89 8.08
CA GLY A 184 34.10 -1.35 7.02
C GLY A 184 33.33 -0.54 5.98
N TYR A 185 33.98 -0.33 4.83
CA TYR A 185 33.38 0.32 3.67
C TYR A 185 32.45 -0.64 2.91
N ALA A 186 31.55 -0.06 2.12
CA ALA A 186 30.73 -0.79 1.17
C ALA A 186 31.62 -1.45 0.10
N ASP A 187 31.23 -2.65 -0.33
CA ASP A 187 31.89 -3.38 -1.41
C ASP A 187 31.47 -2.82 -2.78
N SER A 188 30.21 -2.35 -2.90
CA SER A 188 29.73 -1.65 -4.08
C SER A 188 28.79 -0.49 -3.74
N VAL A 189 28.69 0.48 -4.64
CA VAL A 189 27.82 1.65 -4.50
C VAL A 189 27.18 1.96 -5.84
N PHE A 190 25.85 2.10 -5.86
CA PHE A 190 25.09 2.45 -7.05
C PHE A 190 23.87 3.29 -6.70
N SER A 191 23.19 3.84 -7.71
CA SER A 191 21.93 4.57 -7.55
C SER A 191 20.81 3.94 -8.34
N TYR A 192 19.60 3.90 -7.79
CA TYR A 192 18.39 3.41 -8.46
C TYR A 192 17.12 4.03 -7.86
N GLY A 193 16.20 4.43 -8.75
CA GLY A 193 14.97 5.15 -8.38
C GLY A 193 15.19 6.57 -7.88
N ASP A 194 14.15 7.12 -7.24
CA ASP A 194 14.12 8.46 -6.66
C ASP A 194 14.15 8.41 -5.12
N ASP A 195 14.53 9.52 -4.49
CA ASP A 195 14.69 9.61 -3.02
C ASP A 195 13.41 9.25 -2.24
N GLY A 196 12.24 9.55 -2.81
CA GLY A 196 10.94 9.29 -2.18
C GLY A 196 10.36 7.89 -2.44
N ASP A 197 11.02 7.08 -3.25
CA ASP A 197 10.49 5.76 -3.61
C ASP A 197 10.52 4.81 -2.40
N THR A 198 9.47 3.99 -2.26
CA THR A 198 9.52 2.79 -1.42
C THR A 198 10.35 1.74 -2.15
N VAL A 199 11.31 1.13 -1.45
CA VAL A 199 12.22 0.12 -2.00
C VAL A 199 11.85 -1.25 -1.47
N LEU A 200 11.94 -2.23 -2.35
CA LEU A 200 11.74 -3.65 -2.07
C LEU A 200 12.98 -4.41 -2.53
N VAL A 201 13.25 -5.54 -1.88
CA VAL A 201 14.39 -6.42 -2.16
C VAL A 201 13.87 -7.78 -2.55
N GLY A 202 14.51 -8.40 -3.53
CA GLY A 202 14.25 -9.79 -3.88
C GLY A 202 14.98 -10.21 -5.16
N ASN A 203 14.96 -11.51 -5.38
CA ASN A 203 15.41 -12.26 -6.52
C ASN A 203 14.30 -12.37 -7.58
N TRP A 204 14.13 -11.33 -8.38
CA TRP A 204 13.00 -11.24 -9.33
C TRP A 204 13.08 -12.20 -10.52
N ASP A 205 14.27 -12.71 -10.85
CA ASP A 205 14.52 -13.52 -12.04
C ASP A 205 15.04 -14.93 -11.74
N ALA A 206 14.92 -15.35 -10.47
CA ALA A 206 15.34 -16.65 -9.97
C ALA A 206 16.79 -16.98 -10.38
N GLN A 207 17.65 -15.98 -10.41
CA GLN A 207 19.09 -16.15 -10.55
C GLN A 207 19.75 -16.02 -9.18
N ASP A 208 21.05 -16.30 -9.07
CA ASP A 208 21.72 -16.13 -7.78
C ASP A 208 21.73 -14.65 -7.37
N GLY A 209 21.19 -14.38 -6.17
CA GLY A 209 21.25 -13.09 -5.49
C GLY A 209 20.07 -12.14 -5.67
N ASP A 210 20.02 -11.18 -4.76
CA ASP A 210 18.97 -10.19 -4.62
C ASP A 210 19.26 -8.89 -5.35
N SER A 211 18.18 -8.25 -5.76
CA SER A 211 18.21 -6.94 -6.40
C SER A 211 17.06 -6.07 -5.93
N LEU A 212 16.79 -4.96 -6.63
CA LEU A 212 15.92 -3.92 -6.11
C LEU A 212 14.71 -3.68 -7.00
N ALA A 213 13.59 -3.38 -6.34
CA ALA A 213 12.45 -2.73 -6.96
C ALA A 213 12.10 -1.43 -6.26
N VAL A 214 11.61 -0.46 -7.02
CA VAL A 214 11.03 0.77 -6.48
C VAL A 214 9.56 0.88 -6.80
N ARG A 215 8.75 1.40 -5.88
CA ARG A 215 7.29 1.51 -6.00
C ARG A 215 6.83 2.96 -6.04
N ARG A 216 5.93 3.27 -6.98
CA ARG A 216 5.23 4.56 -7.13
C ARG A 216 3.73 4.32 -7.31
N GLY A 217 2.93 4.71 -6.33
CA GLY A 217 1.50 4.35 -6.33
C GLY A 217 1.34 2.83 -6.35
N HIS A 218 0.65 2.28 -7.34
CA HIS A 218 0.49 0.83 -7.51
C HIS A 218 1.45 0.23 -8.57
N THR A 219 2.44 0.99 -9.04
CA THR A 219 3.39 0.56 -10.07
C THR A 219 4.75 0.28 -9.45
N TYR A 220 5.33 -0.86 -9.84
CA TYR A 220 6.62 -1.37 -9.41
C TYR A 220 7.59 -1.36 -10.59
N TYR A 221 8.82 -0.96 -10.31
CA TYR A 221 9.91 -0.81 -11.26
C TYR A 221 11.06 -1.69 -10.77
N LEU A 222 11.13 -2.92 -11.26
CA LEU A 222 12.07 -3.95 -10.83
C LEU A 222 13.32 -3.90 -11.70
N ARG A 223 14.47 -4.14 -11.09
CA ARG A 223 15.75 -4.21 -11.78
C ARG A 223 16.50 -5.43 -11.28
N ASN A 224 16.92 -6.28 -12.21
CA ASN A 224 17.56 -7.56 -11.90
C ASN A 224 19.07 -7.43 -11.61
N THR A 225 19.60 -6.20 -11.66
CA THR A 225 21.04 -5.96 -11.45
C THR A 225 21.26 -4.76 -10.53
N LEU A 226 22.28 -4.87 -9.66
CA LEU A 226 22.70 -3.84 -8.71
C LEU A 226 23.50 -2.71 -9.39
N THR A 227 22.90 -2.06 -10.38
CA THR A 227 23.50 -1.00 -11.18
C THR A 227 22.53 0.15 -11.41
N THR A 228 23.03 1.30 -11.85
CA THR A 228 22.17 2.41 -12.27
C THR A 228 21.57 2.16 -13.65
N GLY A 229 20.27 2.47 -13.81
CA GLY A 229 19.58 2.37 -15.09
C GLY A 229 18.07 2.37 -14.96
N ASN A 230 17.39 2.08 -16.07
CA ASN A 230 15.94 1.92 -16.12
C ASN A 230 15.51 0.59 -15.48
N ALA A 231 14.25 0.44 -15.12
CA ALA A 231 13.72 -0.86 -14.72
C ALA A 231 13.82 -1.87 -15.88
N ASP A 232 14.08 -3.13 -15.53
CA ASP A 232 14.01 -4.26 -16.46
C ASP A 232 12.55 -4.74 -16.60
N VAL A 233 11.78 -4.66 -15.50
CA VAL A 233 10.35 -5.00 -15.47
C VAL A 233 9.56 -3.86 -14.84
N VAL A 234 8.44 -3.49 -15.48
CA VAL A 234 7.48 -2.52 -14.92
C VAL A 234 6.12 -3.21 -14.82
N PHE A 235 5.55 -3.21 -13.63
CA PHE A 235 4.37 -4.02 -13.32
C PHE A 235 3.43 -3.30 -12.34
N GLY A 236 2.12 -3.52 -12.49
CA GLY A 236 1.09 -2.92 -11.65
C GLY A 236 0.44 -3.96 -10.74
N TYR A 237 0.39 -3.70 -9.43
CA TYR A 237 -0.25 -4.60 -8.47
C TYR A 237 -0.77 -3.88 -7.22
N GLY A 238 -1.88 -4.39 -6.69
CA GLY A 238 -2.51 -3.81 -5.50
C GLY A 238 -3.05 -2.39 -5.69
N ASN A 239 -3.40 -1.77 -4.57
CA ASN A 239 -3.92 -0.41 -4.50
C ASN A 239 -2.84 0.57 -3.99
N PRO A 240 -2.94 1.88 -4.27
CA PRO A 240 -1.96 2.87 -3.80
C PRO A 240 -1.74 2.87 -2.28
N GLU A 241 -2.79 2.62 -1.48
CA GLU A 241 -2.70 2.55 -0.01
C GLU A 241 -2.16 1.23 0.53
N ASP A 242 -2.05 0.20 -0.32
CA ASP A 242 -1.58 -1.10 0.13
C ASP A 242 -0.11 -1.01 0.54
N THR A 243 0.23 -1.75 1.60
CA THR A 243 1.62 -1.98 2.00
C THR A 243 2.15 -3.16 1.20
N SER A 244 3.36 -3.04 0.63
CA SER A 244 3.94 -4.05 -0.26
C SER A 244 4.95 -4.93 0.44
N PHE A 245 5.00 -6.19 0.01
CA PHE A 245 5.88 -7.24 0.48
C PHE A 245 6.54 -7.94 -0.70
N THR A 246 7.66 -8.58 -0.42
CA THR A 246 8.36 -9.48 -1.33
C THR A 246 8.61 -10.81 -0.66
N GLY A 247 8.71 -11.84 -1.48
CA GLY A 247 9.05 -13.19 -1.06
C GLY A 247 8.72 -14.22 -2.13
N ASP A 248 9.25 -15.42 -1.93
CA ASP A 248 8.98 -16.63 -2.68
C ASP A 248 7.80 -17.36 -2.03
N TRP A 249 6.60 -17.12 -2.56
CA TRP A 249 5.36 -17.61 -1.94
C TRP A 249 5.06 -19.08 -2.23
N ASP A 250 5.68 -19.66 -3.26
CA ASP A 250 5.43 -21.02 -3.75
C ASP A 250 6.66 -21.92 -3.82
N GLY A 251 7.83 -21.41 -3.43
CA GLY A 251 9.08 -22.14 -3.28
C GLY A 251 9.79 -22.42 -4.60
N ASP A 252 9.62 -21.57 -5.61
CA ASP A 252 10.23 -21.74 -6.93
C ASP A 252 11.58 -21.03 -7.11
N GLY A 253 12.01 -20.27 -6.10
CA GLY A 253 13.23 -19.48 -6.02
C GLY A 253 13.09 -18.06 -6.57
N ALA A 254 11.94 -17.66 -7.09
CA ALA A 254 11.68 -16.31 -7.58
C ALA A 254 10.86 -15.50 -6.57
N ASP A 255 11.36 -14.33 -6.19
CA ASP A 255 10.57 -13.41 -5.39
C ASP A 255 9.53 -12.68 -6.23
N THR A 256 8.34 -12.58 -5.66
CA THR A 256 7.22 -11.89 -6.29
C THR A 256 6.54 -10.95 -5.29
N LEU A 257 5.40 -10.36 -5.67
CA LEU A 257 4.80 -9.28 -4.90
C LEU A 257 3.65 -9.76 -4.03
N GLY A 258 3.74 -9.45 -2.74
CA GLY A 258 2.64 -9.51 -1.78
C GLY A 258 2.14 -8.10 -1.46
N VAL A 259 0.86 -7.98 -1.09
CA VAL A 259 0.35 -6.74 -0.49
C VAL A 259 -0.53 -7.00 0.72
N ARG A 260 -0.47 -6.11 1.71
CA ARG A 260 -1.41 -6.04 2.84
C ARG A 260 -2.28 -4.81 2.66
N ARG A 261 -3.59 -5.03 2.68
CA ARG A 261 -4.56 -3.97 2.50
C ARG A 261 -5.00 -3.39 3.84
N PRO A 262 -4.90 -2.07 4.06
CA PRO A 262 -5.50 -1.46 5.23
C PRO A 262 -7.01 -1.70 5.23
N PRO A 263 -7.65 -1.81 6.42
CA PRO A 263 -9.08 -1.97 6.47
C PRO A 263 -9.77 -0.80 5.76
N ALA A 264 -10.85 -1.11 5.03
CA ALA A 264 -11.68 -0.09 4.42
C ALA A 264 -12.22 0.86 5.52
N GLN A 265 -12.34 2.16 5.23
CA GLN A 265 -12.97 3.07 6.17
C GLN A 265 -14.42 2.65 6.38
N ALA A 266 -14.76 2.32 7.63
CA ALA A 266 -16.13 2.03 8.02
C ALA A 266 -17.00 3.30 7.95
N PRO A 267 -18.29 3.18 7.61
CA PRO A 267 -19.24 4.28 7.74
C PRO A 267 -19.27 4.82 9.17
N PHE A 268 -19.47 6.13 9.34
CA PHE A 268 -19.51 6.78 10.64
C PHE A 268 -20.72 7.72 10.77
N GLY A 269 -21.05 8.16 11.99
CA GLY A 269 -22.22 8.98 12.28
C GLY A 269 -21.86 10.26 13.02
N ASP A 270 -22.73 10.68 13.94
CA ASP A 270 -22.51 11.85 14.77
C ASP A 270 -21.30 11.70 15.70
N GLY A 271 -20.64 12.82 15.99
CA GLY A 271 -19.50 12.90 16.89
C GLY A 271 -18.30 13.61 16.26
N THR A 272 -17.20 13.67 17.00
CA THR A 272 -15.92 14.21 16.53
C THR A 272 -14.97 13.05 16.25
N HIS A 273 -14.59 12.90 14.98
CA HIS A 273 -13.71 11.87 14.47
C HIS A 273 -12.33 12.45 14.19
N ARG A 274 -11.28 11.81 14.70
CA ARG A 274 -9.90 12.26 14.53
C ARG A 274 -9.29 11.65 13.27
N ILE A 275 -8.71 12.51 12.45
CA ILE A 275 -8.15 12.11 11.15
C ILE A 275 -6.85 11.33 11.37
N GLY A 276 -6.69 10.22 10.66
CA GLY A 276 -5.58 9.28 10.83
C GLY A 276 -5.68 8.40 12.08
N VAL A 277 -6.75 8.51 12.87
CA VAL A 277 -7.00 7.65 14.04
C VAL A 277 -8.21 6.75 13.82
N ASN A 278 -9.40 7.34 13.73
CA ASN A 278 -10.66 6.60 13.50
C ASN A 278 -11.39 7.05 12.23
N LEU A 279 -10.85 8.03 11.51
CA LEU A 279 -11.35 8.46 10.22
C LEU A 279 -10.17 8.73 9.27
N LYS A 280 -10.17 8.12 8.09
CA LYS A 280 -9.19 8.41 7.05
C LYS A 280 -9.50 9.76 6.38
N PRO A 281 -8.48 10.44 5.80
CA PRO A 281 -8.73 11.49 4.81
C PRO A 281 -9.49 10.92 3.61
N GLY A 282 -10.26 11.75 2.93
CA GLY A 282 -11.04 11.33 1.78
C GLY A 282 -12.29 12.18 1.56
N THR A 283 -13.03 11.87 0.50
CA THR A 283 -14.31 12.56 0.20
C THR A 283 -15.46 11.70 0.67
N TYR A 284 -16.24 12.25 1.61
CA TYR A 284 -17.33 11.57 2.28
C TYR A 284 -18.67 12.18 1.91
N ARG A 285 -19.68 11.34 1.79
CA ARG A 285 -21.07 11.72 1.58
C ARG A 285 -21.92 11.38 2.79
N ALA A 286 -22.65 12.37 3.28
CA ALA A 286 -23.67 12.19 4.31
C ALA A 286 -24.93 11.53 3.73
N SER A 287 -25.58 10.69 4.53
CA SER A 287 -26.89 10.12 4.23
C SER A 287 -28.05 10.91 4.84
N GLY A 288 -27.77 12.06 5.44
CA GLY A 288 -28.58 12.77 6.43
C GLY A 288 -30.07 12.93 6.10
N PRO A 289 -30.90 13.21 7.12
CA PRO A 289 -32.33 13.44 6.91
C PRO A 289 -32.57 14.70 6.08
N ASN A 290 -33.63 14.69 5.26
CA ASN A 290 -34.06 15.79 4.39
C ASN A 290 -34.64 17.03 5.14
N ASP A 291 -34.14 17.36 6.34
CA ASP A 291 -34.80 18.31 7.27
C ASP A 291 -33.94 19.47 7.80
N ALA A 292 -32.90 19.87 7.06
CA ALA A 292 -32.04 21.01 7.38
C ALA A 292 -31.38 20.99 8.77
N SER A 293 -31.29 19.81 9.40
CA SER A 293 -30.70 19.66 10.74
C SER A 293 -29.23 19.23 10.75
N CYS A 294 -28.69 18.75 9.61
CA CYS A 294 -27.30 18.32 9.49
C CYS A 294 -26.33 19.49 9.66
N HIS A 295 -25.33 19.32 10.51
CA HIS A 295 -24.25 20.28 10.69
C HIS A 295 -22.93 19.54 10.81
N TRP A 296 -21.93 19.97 10.04
CA TRP A 296 -20.60 19.39 10.05
C TRP A 296 -19.51 20.46 10.11
N LYS A 297 -18.34 20.07 10.63
CA LYS A 297 -17.14 20.92 10.73
C LYS A 297 -15.90 20.13 10.36
N ARG A 298 -15.05 20.71 9.51
CA ARG A 298 -13.64 20.33 9.38
C ARG A 298 -12.82 21.16 10.37
N LEU A 299 -11.91 20.52 11.11
CA LEU A 299 -11.21 21.14 12.23
C LEU A 299 -9.69 21.00 12.10
N ARG A 300 -8.95 22.08 12.34
CA ARG A 300 -7.47 22.11 12.44
C ARG A 300 -6.95 21.90 13.85
N GLY A 301 -7.86 21.68 14.81
CA GLY A 301 -7.57 21.51 16.22
C GLY A 301 -8.84 21.13 17.00
N LEU A 302 -8.72 20.89 18.30
CA LEU A 302 -9.82 20.44 19.16
C LEU A 302 -10.23 21.47 20.22
N ASN A 303 -9.78 22.73 20.09
CA ASN A 303 -9.94 23.77 21.11
C ASN A 303 -11.21 24.61 20.92
N GLY A 304 -12.21 24.08 20.19
CA GLY A 304 -13.50 24.73 19.96
C GLY A 304 -13.57 25.47 18.61
N ASP A 305 -14.46 26.45 18.51
CA ASP A 305 -14.85 27.09 17.24
C ASP A 305 -13.70 27.88 16.57
N GLY A 306 -12.68 28.25 17.35
CA GLY A 306 -11.47 28.86 16.82
C GLY A 306 -10.73 27.95 15.83
N ASP A 307 -10.92 26.63 15.89
CA ASP A 307 -10.21 25.64 15.07
C ASP A 307 -10.99 25.20 13.82
N ILE A 308 -12.10 25.86 13.49
CA ILE A 308 -12.90 25.51 12.31
C ILE A 308 -12.17 25.90 11.03
N ILE A 309 -11.94 24.92 10.16
CA ILE A 309 -11.45 25.10 8.79
C ILE A 309 -12.63 25.47 7.89
N ALA A 310 -13.70 24.67 7.96
CA ALA A 310 -14.93 24.85 7.20
C ALA A 310 -16.10 24.22 7.97
N GLN A 311 -17.30 24.73 7.76
CA GLN A 311 -18.52 24.19 8.33
C GLN A 311 -19.72 24.55 7.48
N ASP A 312 -20.78 23.76 7.57
CA ASP A 312 -22.03 24.03 6.88
C ASP A 312 -23.25 23.50 7.64
N TYR A 313 -24.43 24.07 7.37
CA TYR A 313 -25.69 23.78 8.04
C TYR A 313 -26.79 23.41 7.05
N GLY A 314 -27.57 22.41 7.42
CA GLY A 314 -28.86 22.09 6.84
C GLY A 314 -28.85 21.35 5.50
N MET A 315 -27.75 20.69 5.16
CA MET A 315 -27.62 19.99 3.88
C MET A 315 -27.74 18.46 4.04
N PRO A 316 -28.82 17.83 3.54
CA PRO A 316 -29.11 16.41 3.79
C PRO A 316 -28.13 15.45 3.11
N THR A 317 -27.58 15.85 1.95
CA THR A 317 -26.61 15.06 1.17
C THR A 317 -25.31 15.83 1.00
N SER A 318 -24.76 16.33 2.12
CA SER A 318 -23.45 16.97 2.14
C SER A 318 -22.37 16.04 1.60
N ILE A 319 -21.51 16.58 0.74
CA ILE A 319 -20.26 15.92 0.33
C ILE A 319 -19.12 16.79 0.82
N VAL A 320 -18.15 16.18 1.51
CA VAL A 320 -17.03 16.89 2.13
C VAL A 320 -15.74 16.12 1.87
N THR A 321 -14.74 16.81 1.31
CA THR A 321 -13.36 16.35 1.23
C THR A 321 -12.63 16.72 2.51
N ILE A 322 -12.27 15.71 3.28
CA ILE A 322 -11.47 15.79 4.50
C ILE A 322 -10.00 15.61 4.13
N ALA A 323 -9.18 16.62 4.40
CA ALA A 323 -7.77 16.59 4.00
C ALA A 323 -6.91 15.83 5.02
N PRO A 324 -5.75 15.27 4.60
CA PRO A 324 -4.78 14.67 5.51
C PRO A 324 -4.24 15.62 6.58
N THR A 325 -4.29 16.93 6.33
CA THR A 325 -3.86 17.98 7.25
C THR A 325 -4.90 18.35 8.31
N ASP A 326 -6.13 17.85 8.18
CA ASP A 326 -7.17 18.09 9.18
C ASP A 326 -6.85 17.33 10.46
N VAL A 327 -7.19 17.89 11.61
CA VAL A 327 -7.04 17.21 12.89
C VAL A 327 -8.28 16.39 13.22
N ALA A 328 -9.47 16.91 12.88
CA ALA A 328 -10.72 16.21 13.13
C ALA A 328 -11.84 16.64 12.17
N PHE A 329 -12.84 15.78 12.06
CA PHE A 329 -14.12 16.05 11.43
C PHE A 329 -15.23 15.85 12.47
N SER A 330 -16.08 16.85 12.64
CA SER A 330 -17.22 16.79 13.55
C SER A 330 -18.52 16.78 12.75
N ALA A 331 -19.44 15.88 13.07
CA ALA A 331 -20.76 15.82 12.45
C ALA A 331 -21.85 15.71 13.52
N SER A 332 -22.99 16.35 13.25
CA SER A 332 -24.19 16.23 14.08
C SER A 332 -25.42 16.22 13.17
N ARG A 333 -26.31 15.24 13.40
CA ARG A 333 -27.58 15.06 12.67
C ARG A 333 -27.41 14.94 11.16
N CYS A 334 -26.28 14.41 10.71
CA CYS A 334 -25.96 14.22 9.29
C CYS A 334 -26.20 12.77 8.82
N GLY A 335 -26.79 11.92 9.66
CA GLY A 335 -26.95 10.51 9.36
C GLY A 335 -25.60 9.81 9.27
N THR A 336 -25.49 8.87 8.33
CA THR A 336 -24.27 8.09 8.12
C THR A 336 -23.41 8.70 7.01
N TRP A 337 -22.14 8.91 7.30
CA TRP A 337 -21.12 9.28 6.33
C TRP A 337 -20.45 8.03 5.74
N ARG A 338 -20.26 8.02 4.43
CA ARG A 338 -19.56 6.97 3.68
C ARG A 338 -18.59 7.60 2.70
N LEU A 339 -17.48 6.93 2.38
CA LEU A 339 -16.63 7.35 1.28
C LEU A 339 -17.45 7.37 -0.01
N VAL A 340 -17.27 8.40 -0.84
CA VAL A 340 -18.01 8.55 -2.11
C VAL A 340 -17.83 7.33 -3.01
N GLU A 341 -16.60 6.80 -3.13
CA GLU A 341 -16.30 5.58 -3.89
C GLU A 341 -17.07 4.34 -3.41
N GLN A 342 -17.48 4.29 -2.14
CA GLN A 342 -18.25 3.17 -1.57
C GLN A 342 -19.76 3.33 -1.78
N THR A 343 -20.22 4.49 -2.26
CA THR A 343 -21.65 4.78 -2.42
C THR A 343 -22.21 4.49 -3.80
N PHE A 344 -21.39 4.09 -4.79
CA PHE A 344 -21.86 3.92 -6.17
C PHE A 344 -21.23 2.74 -6.93
N PRO A 345 -22.04 1.74 -7.30
CA PRO A 345 -21.67 0.77 -8.34
C PRO A 345 -22.50 0.94 -9.64
N GLN A 346 -23.02 2.14 -9.96
CA GLN A 346 -23.82 2.37 -11.18
C GLN A 346 -23.25 3.48 -12.06
N ALA A 347 -23.49 3.37 -13.37
CA ALA A 347 -23.11 4.41 -14.33
C ALA A 347 -23.73 5.77 -13.95
N PRO A 348 -23.02 6.90 -14.14
CA PRO A 348 -23.49 8.21 -13.70
C PRO A 348 -24.82 8.60 -14.38
N ALA A 349 -25.73 9.21 -13.62
CA ALA A 349 -27.08 9.53 -14.06
C ALA A 349 -27.12 10.72 -15.04
N THR A 350 -28.14 10.72 -15.91
CA THR A 350 -28.46 11.83 -16.83
C THR A 350 -29.59 12.75 -16.31
N SER A 351 -30.04 12.53 -15.08
CA SER A 351 -30.92 13.43 -14.34
C SER A 351 -30.32 13.73 -12.97
N ILE A 352 -30.57 14.93 -12.45
CA ILE A 352 -30.02 15.38 -11.17
C ILE A 352 -31.17 15.58 -10.19
N ALA A 353 -31.13 14.85 -9.08
CA ALA A 353 -32.12 14.98 -8.01
C ALA A 353 -31.90 16.27 -7.21
N ASP A 354 -33.00 16.87 -6.78
CA ASP A 354 -33.04 18.07 -5.96
C ASP A 354 -33.76 17.77 -4.63
N PRO A 355 -33.27 18.22 -3.47
CA PRO A 355 -32.01 18.95 -3.24
C PRO A 355 -30.79 18.01 -3.08
N GLY A 356 -29.58 18.54 -3.29
CA GLY A 356 -28.37 17.83 -2.87
C GLY A 356 -27.08 18.12 -3.64
N HIS A 357 -25.97 17.57 -3.13
CA HIS A 357 -24.68 17.55 -3.83
C HIS A 357 -24.50 16.30 -4.68
N HIS A 358 -23.88 16.50 -5.83
CA HIS A 358 -23.60 15.46 -6.81
C HIS A 358 -22.16 15.56 -7.30
N VAL A 359 -21.44 14.44 -7.32
CA VAL A 359 -20.09 14.36 -7.90
C VAL A 359 -20.21 14.17 -9.41
N VAL A 360 -19.51 14.99 -10.18
CA VAL A 360 -19.51 14.88 -11.65
C VAL A 360 -18.60 13.73 -12.06
N GLY A 361 -19.06 12.92 -13.01
CA GLY A 361 -18.36 11.70 -13.45
C GLY A 361 -18.66 10.47 -12.59
N GLU A 362 -19.19 10.64 -11.38
CA GLU A 362 -19.57 9.55 -10.47
C GLU A 362 -21.10 9.49 -10.26
N HIS A 363 -21.71 10.56 -9.75
CA HIS A 363 -23.16 10.61 -9.52
C HIS A 363 -23.90 11.00 -10.80
N ILE A 364 -23.36 11.97 -11.54
CA ILE A 364 -24.00 12.59 -12.70
C ILE A 364 -23.00 12.74 -13.84
N GLN A 365 -23.47 12.62 -15.08
CA GLN A 365 -22.63 12.89 -16.25
C GLN A 365 -22.40 14.40 -16.43
N PRO A 366 -21.28 14.82 -17.03
CA PRO A 366 -21.16 16.19 -17.53
C PRO A 366 -22.15 16.44 -18.67
N GLY A 367 -22.58 17.69 -18.85
CA GLY A 367 -23.54 18.04 -19.90
C GLY A 367 -24.30 19.33 -19.61
N THR A 368 -25.23 19.66 -20.51
CA THR A 368 -26.15 20.79 -20.31
C THR A 368 -27.44 20.29 -19.70
N TYR A 369 -27.88 20.92 -18.62
CA TYR A 369 -29.05 20.53 -17.84
C TYR A 369 -30.04 21.68 -17.72
N THR A 370 -31.32 21.35 -17.69
CA THR A 370 -32.41 22.30 -17.42
C THR A 370 -33.28 21.81 -16.27
N ALA A 371 -33.76 22.72 -15.42
CA ALA A 371 -34.73 22.42 -14.37
C ALA A 371 -35.98 23.31 -14.50
N ALA A 372 -37.02 23.02 -13.72
CA ALA A 372 -38.21 23.89 -13.68
C ALA A 372 -37.90 25.25 -13.02
N GLY A 373 -36.98 25.25 -12.05
CA GLY A 373 -36.75 26.37 -11.13
C GLY A 373 -37.74 26.34 -9.96
N GLY A 374 -37.62 27.33 -9.08
CA GLY A 374 -38.42 27.46 -7.87
C GLY A 374 -38.14 28.78 -7.17
N SER A 375 -38.94 29.11 -6.17
CA SER A 375 -38.89 30.42 -5.49
C SER A 375 -37.57 30.69 -4.77
N GLN A 376 -36.89 29.62 -4.33
CA GLN A 376 -35.59 29.65 -3.68
C GLN A 376 -34.56 28.85 -4.47
N CYS A 377 -34.80 28.60 -5.76
CA CYS A 377 -33.90 27.82 -6.61
C CYS A 377 -32.48 28.37 -6.53
N TYR A 378 -31.58 27.57 -6.00
CA TYR A 378 -30.15 27.83 -5.96
C TYR A 378 -29.41 26.65 -6.56
N TRP A 379 -28.41 26.94 -7.38
CA TRP A 379 -27.50 25.92 -7.91
C TRP A 379 -26.06 26.43 -7.89
N GLU A 380 -25.13 25.49 -7.81
CA GLU A 380 -23.70 25.79 -7.79
C GLU A 380 -22.88 24.70 -8.46
N ARG A 381 -21.98 25.10 -9.35
CA ARG A 381 -20.89 24.26 -9.87
C ARG A 381 -19.67 24.48 -9.00
N THR A 382 -19.00 23.40 -8.60
CA THR A 382 -17.84 23.46 -7.70
C THR A 382 -16.60 22.75 -8.25
N ARG A 383 -15.42 23.27 -7.91
CA ARG A 383 -14.12 22.66 -8.22
C ARG A 383 -13.63 21.68 -7.16
N ALA A 384 -14.22 21.69 -5.96
CA ALA A 384 -13.88 20.79 -4.87
C ALA A 384 -14.98 20.75 -3.79
N PHE A 385 -14.87 19.84 -2.82
CA PHE A 385 -15.79 19.74 -1.68
C PHE A 385 -15.09 20.11 -0.36
N THR A 386 -14.23 21.12 -0.37
CA THR A 386 -13.34 21.41 0.77
C THR A 386 -14.00 22.27 1.85
N GLY A 387 -15.07 22.98 1.55
CA GLY A 387 -15.71 23.76 2.60
C GLY A 387 -16.95 24.54 2.23
N LEU A 388 -17.32 24.55 0.94
CA LEU A 388 -18.41 25.34 0.34
C LEU A 388 -18.27 26.86 0.59
N GLY A 389 -18.71 27.64 -0.39
CA GLY A 389 -18.44 29.08 -0.48
C GLY A 389 -17.41 29.42 -1.57
N PRO A 390 -17.01 30.70 -1.68
CA PRO A 390 -16.41 31.25 -2.90
C PRO A 390 -15.08 30.61 -3.34
N ASN A 391 -14.41 29.88 -2.44
CA ASN A 391 -13.15 29.19 -2.76
C ASN A 391 -13.37 27.95 -3.63
N ASP A 392 -14.52 27.27 -3.46
CA ASP A 392 -14.88 26.06 -4.17
C ASP A 392 -15.78 26.38 -5.39
N THR A 393 -16.58 27.43 -5.30
CA THR A 393 -17.50 27.87 -6.37
C THR A 393 -16.77 28.13 -7.70
N ILE A 394 -17.27 27.53 -8.77
CA ILE A 394 -16.94 27.85 -10.17
C ILE A 394 -17.96 28.85 -10.70
N ASP A 395 -19.24 28.55 -10.49
CA ASP A 395 -20.37 29.32 -10.98
C ASP A 395 -21.60 28.99 -10.14
N ASN A 396 -22.50 29.95 -9.94
CA ASN A 396 -23.74 29.73 -9.19
C ASN A 396 -24.87 30.63 -9.67
N GLY A 397 -26.11 30.27 -9.31
CA GLY A 397 -27.30 31.04 -9.65
C GLY A 397 -28.39 30.90 -8.60
N SER A 398 -29.20 31.96 -8.43
CA SER A 398 -30.27 32.02 -7.44
C SER A 398 -31.57 32.63 -8.00
N GLY A 399 -32.73 32.13 -7.57
CA GLY A 399 -34.05 32.69 -7.88
C GLY A 399 -34.47 32.58 -9.34
N GLN A 400 -33.94 31.59 -10.06
CA GLN A 400 -34.13 31.45 -11.50
C GLN A 400 -35.38 30.63 -11.85
N THR A 401 -36.12 31.08 -12.87
CA THR A 401 -37.14 30.27 -13.53
C THR A 401 -36.52 29.58 -14.73
N ARG A 402 -36.70 28.26 -14.83
CA ARG A 402 -36.15 27.42 -15.90
C ARG A 402 -34.64 27.59 -16.15
N PRO A 403 -33.79 27.45 -15.11
CA PRO A 403 -32.35 27.61 -15.27
C PRO A 403 -31.78 26.56 -16.26
N THR A 404 -30.77 26.97 -17.03
CA THR A 404 -30.00 26.09 -17.92
C THR A 404 -28.53 26.21 -17.57
N VAL A 405 -27.87 25.09 -17.25
CA VAL A 405 -26.49 25.07 -16.75
C VAL A 405 -25.68 24.03 -17.51
N THR A 406 -24.49 24.41 -17.98
CA THR A 406 -23.51 23.46 -18.54
C THR A 406 -22.53 23.05 -17.45
N ILE A 407 -22.55 21.78 -17.08
CA ILE A 407 -21.64 21.14 -16.12
C ILE A 407 -20.48 20.52 -16.90
N ALA A 408 -19.25 20.96 -16.65
CA ALA A 408 -18.06 20.49 -17.35
C ALA A 408 -17.53 19.20 -16.73
N ALA A 409 -16.84 18.37 -17.53
CA ALA A 409 -16.20 17.15 -17.02
C ALA A 409 -15.08 17.43 -16.00
N SER A 410 -14.55 18.66 -15.99
CA SER A 410 -13.55 19.13 -15.03
C SER A 410 -14.13 19.66 -13.71
N ASP A 411 -15.46 19.83 -13.63
CA ASP A 411 -16.10 20.23 -12.38
C ASP A 411 -16.00 19.05 -11.39
N ALA A 412 -15.74 19.33 -10.11
CA ALA A 412 -15.78 18.28 -9.10
C ALA A 412 -17.23 17.92 -8.74
N GLY A 413 -18.13 18.90 -8.74
CA GLY A 413 -19.49 18.70 -8.28
C GLY A 413 -20.50 19.72 -8.75
N PHE A 414 -21.77 19.39 -8.48
CA PHE A 414 -22.93 20.24 -8.67
C PHE A 414 -23.84 20.16 -7.45
N TYR A 415 -24.28 21.32 -6.96
CA TYR A 415 -25.27 21.46 -5.89
C TYR A 415 -26.54 22.08 -6.43
N THR A 416 -27.69 21.62 -5.93
CA THR A 416 -29.01 22.19 -6.24
C THR A 416 -29.91 22.18 -5.00
N PHE A 417 -30.73 23.22 -4.88
CA PHE A 417 -31.78 23.35 -3.88
C PHE A 417 -32.98 24.12 -4.43
N ASP A 418 -34.20 23.61 -4.23
CA ASP A 418 -35.48 24.21 -4.66
C ASP A 418 -35.54 24.57 -6.16
N CYS A 419 -34.81 23.84 -7.01
CA CYS A 419 -34.87 24.00 -8.46
C CYS A 419 -35.74 22.92 -9.13
N GLY A 420 -36.06 21.85 -8.40
CA GLY A 420 -36.66 20.64 -8.95
C GLY A 420 -35.63 19.79 -9.72
N THR A 421 -36.08 18.65 -10.25
CA THR A 421 -35.20 17.72 -10.98
C THR A 421 -34.61 18.36 -12.23
N TRP A 422 -33.28 18.27 -12.38
CA TRP A 422 -32.61 18.70 -13.60
C TRP A 422 -32.59 17.56 -14.61
N THR A 423 -32.93 17.87 -15.86
CA THR A 423 -32.89 16.92 -16.98
C THR A 423 -31.86 17.38 -17.99
N ARG A 424 -31.01 16.46 -18.44
CA ARG A 424 -30.02 16.73 -19.48
C ARG A 424 -30.74 17.09 -20.79
N ALA A 425 -30.36 18.22 -21.38
CA ALA A 425 -30.92 18.75 -22.61
C ALA A 425 -30.44 18.00 -23.86
#